data_AF-A0A2G2ZIQ6-F1
#
_entry.id   AF-A0A2G2ZIQ6-F1
#
_cell.length_a   1.000
_cell.length_b   1.000
_cell.length_c   1.000
_cell.angle_alpha   90.00
_cell.angle_beta   90.00
_cell.angle_gamma   90.00
#
_symmetry.space_group_name_H-M   'P 1'
#
loop_
_entity.id
_entity.type
_entity.pdbx_description
1 polymer ?
#
loop_
_entity_poly.entity_id
_entity_poly.type
_entity_poly.pdbx_seq_one_letter_code
_entity_poly.pdbx_strand_id
1 'polypeptide(L)'
;MLYMFCPRIMKKIEEIKEQTLDCEPIKGENEIGKVHEGLQIYVTKLREKVCTYKEWDAIGIPCRHGVSAIMITNHESVDFVYPFYHTSTFKKAYSRIIIPISDQSH
;
A
#
# COMPACT_ATOMS: atom_id res chain seq x y z
N MET A 1 7.47 -14.22 15.20
CA MET A 1 7.22 -13.61 13.89
C MET A 1 7.74 -12.18 13.94
N LEU A 2 8.82 -11.86 13.22
CA LEU A 2 9.32 -10.48 13.10
C LEU A 2 8.30 -9.70 12.26
N TYR A 3 7.69 -8.66 12.83
CA TYR A 3 6.72 -7.83 12.10
C TYR A 3 7.42 -7.12 10.93
N MET A 4 7.06 -7.50 9.70
CA MET A 4 7.58 -6.92 8.45
C MET A 4 7.25 -5.42 8.34
N PHE A 5 6.17 -4.98 9.00
CA PHE A 5 5.70 -3.59 9.03
C PHE A 5 5.50 -3.10 10.47
N CYS A 6 5.57 -1.78 10.65
CA CYS A 6 5.19 -1.15 11.91
C CYS A 6 3.66 -1.30 12.16
N PRO A 7 3.20 -1.33 13.43
CA PRO A 7 1.77 -1.50 13.75
C PRO A 7 0.85 -0.47 13.07
N ARG A 8 1.33 0.77 12.88
CA ARG A 8 0.57 1.82 12.19
C ARG A 8 0.26 1.48 10.73
N ILE A 9 1.21 0.88 10.01
CA ILE A 9 1.02 0.49 8.61
C ILE A 9 0.07 -0.69 8.53
N MET A 10 0.21 -1.69 9.41
CA MET A 10 -0.74 -2.80 9.49
C MET A 10 -2.16 -2.31 9.77
N LYS A 11 -2.34 -1.42 10.76
CA LYS A 11 -3.65 -0.82 11.05
C LYS A 11 -4.25 -0.10 9.85
N LYS A 12 -3.45 0.70 9.14
CA LYS A 12 -3.89 1.41 7.94
C LYS A 12 -4.37 0.46 6.84
N ILE A 13 -3.71 -0.68 6.66
CA ILE A 13 -4.10 -1.68 5.66
C ILE A 13 -5.44 -2.34 6.05
N GLU A 14 -5.63 -2.68 7.33
CA GLU A 14 -6.91 -3.22 7.82
C GLU A 14 -8.05 -2.21 7.65
N GLU A 15 -7.82 -0.93 7.95
CA GLU A 15 -8.80 0.14 7.71
C GLU A 15 -9.17 0.28 6.21
N ILE A 16 -8.23 0.03 5.30
CA ILE A 16 -8.50 0.08 3.85
C ILE A 16 -9.29 -1.16 3.41
N LYS A 17 -9.06 -2.33 4.01
CA LYS A 17 -9.86 -3.54 3.75
C LYS A 17 -11.34 -3.33 4.08
N GLU A 18 -11.64 -2.60 5.16
CA GLU A 18 -13.03 -2.25 5.51
C GLU A 18 -13.69 -1.34 4.45
N GLN A 19 -12.90 -0.56 3.71
CA GLN A 19 -13.40 0.35 2.67
C GLN A 19 -13.62 -0.32 1.32
N THR A 20 -13.35 -1.63 1.18
CA THR A 20 -13.55 -2.35 -0.09
C THR A 20 -15.00 -2.80 -0.29
N LEU A 21 -15.89 -2.55 0.66
CA LEU A 21 -17.30 -2.98 0.60
C LEU A 21 -18.03 -2.42 -0.63
N ASP A 22 -17.71 -1.19 -1.03
CA ASP A 22 -18.29 -0.54 -2.21
C ASP A 22 -17.52 -0.84 -3.52
N CYS A 23 -16.51 -1.71 -3.45
CA CYS A 23 -15.67 -2.07 -4.58
C CYS A 23 -16.07 -3.43 -5.14
N GLU A 24 -16.38 -3.47 -6.43
CA GLU A 24 -16.72 -4.68 -7.19
C GLU A 24 -15.59 -4.99 -8.18
N PRO A 25 -14.62 -5.84 -7.80
CA PRO A 25 -13.46 -6.12 -8.62
C PRO A 25 -13.76 -7.21 -9.67
N ILE A 26 -13.30 -6.98 -10.89
CA ILE A 26 -13.35 -7.90 -12.01
C ILE A 26 -11.92 -8.34 -12.30
N LYS A 27 -11.69 -9.65 -12.19
CA LYS A 27 -10.41 -10.27 -12.52
C LYS A 27 -10.17 -10.14 -14.03
N GLY A 28 -9.13 -9.41 -14.42
CA GLY A 28 -8.66 -9.41 -15.80
C GLY A 28 -7.46 -10.34 -16.00
N GLU A 29 -6.96 -10.34 -17.22
CA GLU A 29 -5.73 -11.06 -17.58
C GLU A 29 -4.49 -10.27 -17.13
N ASN A 30 -3.37 -10.96 -16.93
CA ASN A 30 -2.05 -10.36 -16.65
C ASN A 30 -2.02 -9.42 -15.43
N GLU A 31 -2.74 -9.77 -14.36
CA GLU A 31 -2.75 -8.99 -13.09
C GLU A 31 -3.29 -7.56 -13.25
N ILE A 32 -4.06 -7.32 -14.31
CA ILE A 32 -4.83 -6.09 -14.51
C ILE A 32 -6.26 -6.36 -14.05
N GLY A 33 -6.73 -5.59 -13.08
CA GLY A 33 -8.11 -5.64 -12.56
C GLY A 33 -8.88 -4.38 -12.92
N LYS A 34 -10.15 -4.53 -13.27
CA LYS A 34 -11.11 -3.40 -13.28
C LYS A 34 -11.90 -3.47 -11.98
N VAL A 35 -12.09 -2.34 -11.32
CA VAL A 35 -12.87 -2.27 -10.08
C VAL A 35 -13.97 -1.26 -10.27
N HIS A 36 -15.20 -1.71 -10.15
CA HIS A 36 -16.37 -0.84 -10.14
C HIS A 36 -16.57 -0.28 -8.73
N GLU A 37 -16.94 1.00 -8.66
CA GLU A 37 -17.40 1.66 -7.44
C GLU A 37 -18.53 2.60 -7.84
N GLY A 38 -19.77 2.15 -7.62
CA GLY A 38 -20.95 2.76 -8.22
C GLY A 38 -20.85 2.79 -9.75
N LEU A 39 -20.95 3.99 -10.34
CA LEU A 39 -20.89 4.19 -11.79
C LEU A 39 -19.46 4.39 -12.32
N GLN A 40 -18.46 4.45 -11.46
CA GLN A 40 -17.07 4.69 -11.84
C GLN A 40 -16.30 3.37 -11.98
N ILE A 41 -15.33 3.36 -12.88
CA ILE A 41 -14.44 2.21 -13.11
C ILE A 41 -13.01 2.67 -12.85
N TYR A 42 -12.33 1.95 -11.97
CA TYR A 42 -10.91 2.11 -11.71
C TYR A 42 -10.14 0.94 -12.29
N VAL A 43 -8.95 1.22 -12.83
CA VAL A 43 -8.07 0.19 -13.35
C VAL A 43 -6.89 0.05 -12.40
N THR A 44 -6.70 -1.16 -11.89
CA THR A 44 -5.58 -1.54 -11.03
C THR A 44 -4.64 -2.42 -11.82
N LYS A 45 -3.33 -2.17 -11.73
CA LYS A 45 -2.31 -3.06 -12.27
C LYS A 45 -1.44 -3.53 -11.11
N LEU A 46 -1.60 -4.78 -10.70
CA LEU A 46 -1.01 -5.26 -9.44
C LEU A 46 0.52 -5.32 -9.52
N ARG A 47 1.06 -5.77 -10.66
CA ARG A 47 2.52 -5.82 -10.90
C ARG A 47 3.19 -4.45 -10.83
N GLU A 48 2.54 -3.46 -11.44
CA GLU A 48 3.02 -2.07 -11.48
C GLU A 48 2.72 -1.34 -10.15
N LYS A 49 1.89 -1.92 -9.27
CA LYS A 49 1.45 -1.34 -8.01
C LYS A 49 0.75 0.02 -8.19
N VAL A 50 -0.10 0.12 -9.20
CA VAL A 50 -0.82 1.36 -9.54
C VAL A 50 -2.33 1.16 -9.63
N CYS A 51 -3.05 2.25 -9.40
CA CYS A 51 -4.49 2.38 -9.62
C CYS A 51 -4.76 3.70 -10.34
N THR A 52 -5.79 3.78 -11.18
CA THR A 52 -6.21 5.05 -11.83
C THR A 52 -6.65 6.12 -10.83
N TYR A 53 -6.99 5.74 -9.59
CA TYR A 53 -7.20 6.67 -8.46
C TYR A 53 -5.90 7.34 -7.98
N LYS A 54 -4.73 6.85 -8.42
CA LYS A 54 -3.36 7.37 -8.18
C LYS A 54 -2.86 7.38 -6.74
N GLU A 55 -3.69 7.11 -5.75
CA GLU A 55 -3.24 7.06 -4.35
C GLU A 55 -2.11 6.02 -4.14
N TRP A 56 -2.25 4.82 -4.71
CA TRP A 56 -1.22 3.79 -4.57
C TRP A 56 0.13 4.22 -5.17
N ASP A 57 0.11 4.84 -6.34
CA ASP A 57 1.32 5.39 -6.97
C ASP A 57 1.95 6.51 -6.11
N ALA A 58 1.12 7.38 -5.55
CA ALA A 58 1.56 8.54 -4.78
C ALA A 58 2.15 8.18 -3.41
N ILE A 59 1.54 7.26 -2.67
CA ILE A 59 1.95 6.95 -1.29
C ILE A 59 2.56 5.56 -1.13
N GLY A 60 2.51 4.68 -2.13
CA GLY A 60 3.09 3.33 -2.05
C GLY A 60 2.32 2.35 -1.15
N ILE A 61 1.08 2.68 -0.77
CA ILE A 61 0.15 1.79 -0.06
C ILE A 61 -1.05 1.54 -0.99
N PRO A 62 -1.48 0.28 -1.21
CA PRO A 62 -2.65 0.00 -2.05
C PRO A 62 -3.88 0.78 -1.58
N CYS A 63 -4.55 1.49 -2.49
CA CYS A 63 -5.85 2.09 -2.21
C CYS A 63 -6.94 1.00 -2.09
N ARG A 64 -8.16 1.36 -1.68
CA ARG A 64 -9.28 0.40 -1.56
C ARG A 64 -9.54 -0.40 -2.85
N HIS A 65 -9.43 0.23 -4.03
CA HIS A 65 -9.56 -0.50 -5.31
C HIS A 65 -8.42 -1.49 -5.51
N GLY A 66 -7.18 -1.07 -5.19
CA GLY A 66 -6.01 -1.95 -5.23
C GLY A 66 -6.17 -3.13 -4.29
N VAL A 67 -6.58 -2.90 -3.03
CA VAL A 67 -6.85 -3.96 -2.04
C VAL A 67 -7.93 -4.91 -2.53
N SER A 68 -9.05 -4.40 -3.02
CA SER A 68 -10.15 -5.21 -3.57
C SER A 68 -9.67 -6.10 -4.73
N ALA A 69 -8.90 -5.54 -5.67
CA ALA A 69 -8.31 -6.28 -6.78
C ALA A 69 -7.28 -7.33 -6.33
N ILE A 70 -6.47 -7.04 -5.31
CA ILE A 70 -5.51 -7.99 -4.72
C ILE A 70 -6.26 -9.17 -4.10
N MET A 71 -7.31 -8.91 -3.31
CA MET A 71 -8.04 -9.95 -2.58
C MET A 71 -8.66 -11.00 -3.52
N ILE A 72 -9.24 -10.59 -4.65
CA ILE A 72 -9.80 -11.56 -5.64
C ILE A 72 -8.74 -12.39 -6.37
N THR A 73 -7.46 -12.02 -6.25
CA THR A 73 -6.35 -12.82 -6.76
C THR A 73 -5.75 -13.75 -5.71
N ASN A 74 -6.36 -13.86 -4.51
CA ASN A 74 -5.87 -14.66 -3.38
C ASN A 74 -4.45 -14.29 -2.92
N HIS A 75 -4.10 -13.01 -3.01
CA HIS A 75 -2.86 -12.49 -2.41
C HIS A 75 -3.16 -11.62 -1.19
N GLU A 76 -2.14 -11.41 -0.37
CA GLU A 76 -2.22 -10.54 0.79
C GLU A 76 -1.87 -9.09 0.43
N SER A 77 -2.69 -8.13 0.86
CA SER A 77 -2.49 -6.70 0.55
C SER A 77 -1.16 -6.14 1.04
N VAL A 78 -0.61 -6.75 2.11
CA VAL A 78 0.67 -6.34 2.70
C VAL A 78 1.86 -6.58 1.75
N ASP A 79 1.79 -7.57 0.87
CA ASP A 79 2.86 -7.90 -0.09
C ASP A 79 3.01 -6.83 -1.19
N PHE A 80 1.98 -6.00 -1.34
CA PHE A 80 1.87 -4.98 -2.36
C PHE A 80 2.26 -3.58 -1.86
N VAL A 81 2.54 -3.43 -0.56
CA VAL A 81 3.09 -2.20 0.03
C VAL A 81 4.51 -1.94 -0.49
N TYR A 82 4.89 -0.66 -0.58
CA TYR A 82 6.24 -0.29 -0.99
C TYR A 82 7.27 -0.63 0.09
N PRO A 83 8.49 -1.06 -0.32
CA PRO A 83 9.56 -1.40 0.62
C PRO A 83 9.92 -0.28 1.61
N PHE A 84 9.62 0.98 1.30
CA PHE A 84 9.83 2.14 2.17
C PHE A 84 9.18 1.97 3.55
N TYR A 85 8.06 1.24 3.64
CA TYR A 85 7.33 0.99 4.89
C TYR A 85 7.82 -0.24 5.67
N HIS A 86 8.78 -0.99 5.13
CA HIS A 86 9.27 -2.19 5.79
C HIS A 86 10.16 -1.81 6.97
N THR A 87 10.01 -2.52 8.09
CA THR A 87 10.84 -2.29 9.28
C THR A 87 12.32 -2.51 8.99
N SER A 88 12.65 -3.41 8.07
CA SER A 88 14.01 -3.64 7.58
C SER A 88 14.57 -2.43 6.83
N THR A 89 13.79 -1.80 5.95
CA THR A 89 14.18 -0.59 5.21
C THR A 89 14.39 0.58 6.17
N PHE A 90 13.48 0.78 7.13
CA PHE A 90 13.66 1.80 8.18
C PHE A 90 14.94 1.57 8.98
N LYS A 91 15.17 0.36 9.50
CA LYS A 91 16.39 0.01 10.24
C LYS A 91 17.65 0.23 9.41
N LYS A 92 17.60 -0.08 8.10
CA LYS A 92 18.73 0.14 7.19
C LYS A 92 18.99 1.63 6.97
N ALA A 93 17.95 2.44 6.75
CA ALA A 93 18.06 3.88 6.56
C ALA A 93 18.67 4.59 7.78
N TYR A 94 18.27 4.17 8.99
CA TYR A 94 18.74 4.72 10.26
C TYR A 94 19.87 3.90 10.92
N SER A 95 20.55 3.03 10.16
CA SER A 95 21.64 2.21 10.69
C SER A 95 22.90 2.99 11.02
N ARG A 96 23.03 4.22 10.49
CA ARG A 96 24.18 5.11 10.71
C ARG A 96 23.88 6.12 11.81
N ILE A 97 24.93 6.59 12.47
CA ILE A 97 24.85 7.64 13.48
C ILE A 97 24.36 8.93 12.82
N ILE A 98 23.24 9.47 13.31
CA ILE A 98 22.80 10.83 12.99
C ILE A 98 23.48 11.75 14.01
N ILE A 99 24.40 12.58 13.52
CA ILE A 99 25.08 13.56 14.36
C ILE A 99 24.10 14.72 14.59
N PRO A 100 23.74 15.04 15.85
CA PRO A 100 22.88 16.17 16.13
C PRO A 100 23.58 17.46 15.72
N ILE A 101 22.85 18.34 15.04
CA ILE A 101 23.30 19.71 14.78
C ILE A 101 23.12 20.48 16.09
N SER A 102 24.18 21.14 16.56
CA SER A 102 24.11 21.99 17.75
C SER A 102 23.08 23.10 17.54
N ASP A 103 22.23 23.30 18.54
CA ASP A 103 21.32 24.45 18.60
C ASP A 103 22.12 25.76 18.51
N GLN A 104 21.59 26.73 17.75
CA GLN A 104 22.09 28.11 17.76
C GLN A 104 21.42 28.85 18.93
N SER A 105 21.72 28.43 20.16
CA SER A 105 21.32 29.19 21.34
C SER A 105 22.16 30.48 21.37
N HIS A 106 21.54 31.60 20.99
CA HIS A 106 22.05 32.96 21.14
C HIS A 106 21.66 33.56 22.50
#